data_AF-A0A2M9J6N1-F1
#
_entry.id   AF-A0A2M9J6N1-F1
#
_cell.length_a   1.000
_cell.length_b   1.000
_cell.length_c   1.000
_cell.angle_alpha   90.00
_cell.angle_beta   90.00
_cell.angle_gamma   90.00
#
_symmetry.space_group_name_H-M   'P 1'
#
loop_
_entity.id
_entity.type
_entity.pdbx_description
1 polymer ?
#
loop_
_entity_poly.entity_id
_entity_poly.type
_entity_poly.pdbx_seq_one_letter_code
_entity_poly.pdbx_strand_id
1 'polypeptide(L)'
;MTSTPDQTTADRTPGKTPQGSHHWVITLELPGRVSVTATNTFTPLPGWTRHDVFQAIKHEVAKDYPALADGSVVFFSLEPNRL
;
A
#
# COMPACT_ATOMS: atom_id res chain seq x y z
N MET A 1 7.77 15.97 -54.58
CA MET A 1 8.79 15.75 -53.52
C MET A 1 8.54 16.75 -52.41
N THR A 2 8.86 16.39 -51.16
CA THR A 2 8.66 17.08 -49.86
C THR A 2 7.20 17.23 -49.38
N SER A 3 6.78 16.84 -48.17
CA SER A 3 7.44 16.17 -47.03
C SER A 3 6.35 15.54 -46.14
N THR A 4 6.59 14.33 -45.64
CA THR A 4 5.81 13.63 -44.60
C THR A 4 6.06 14.29 -43.24
N PRO A 5 5.05 14.58 -42.39
CA PRO A 5 5.31 14.89 -41.00
C PRO A 5 5.66 13.60 -40.24
N ASP A 6 6.87 13.60 -39.70
CA ASP A 6 7.43 12.63 -38.77
C ASP A 6 6.57 12.62 -37.49
N GLN A 7 5.66 11.65 -37.39
CA GLN A 7 4.89 11.42 -36.19
C GLN A 7 5.77 10.60 -35.24
N THR A 8 6.52 11.31 -34.39
CA THR A 8 7.23 10.72 -33.24
C THR A 8 6.25 9.86 -32.45
N THR A 9 6.40 8.54 -32.59
CA THR A 9 5.69 7.53 -31.82
C THR A 9 6.10 7.70 -30.36
N ALA A 10 5.28 8.42 -29.59
CA ALA A 10 5.37 8.39 -28.14
C ALA A 10 5.02 6.96 -27.71
N ASP A 11 6.05 6.21 -27.35
CA ASP A 11 5.94 4.88 -26.75
C ASP A 11 5.22 5.03 -25.41
N ARG A 12 3.87 4.99 -25.45
CA ARG A 12 3.03 4.91 -24.26
C ARG A 12 3.08 3.47 -23.77
N THR A 13 4.21 3.08 -23.18
CA THR A 13 4.17 1.97 -22.22
C THR A 13 3.14 2.37 -21.15
N PRO A 14 2.15 1.53 -20.81
CA PRO A 14 1.21 1.86 -19.73
C PRO A 14 2.01 2.15 -18.47
N GLY A 15 2.14 3.44 -18.13
CA GLY A 15 2.98 3.90 -17.04
C GLY A 15 2.48 3.25 -15.77
N LYS A 16 3.28 2.34 -15.20
CA LYS A 16 3.02 1.70 -13.91
C LYS A 16 2.73 2.83 -12.91
N THR A 17 1.51 2.89 -12.37
CA THR A 17 1.17 3.84 -11.31
C THR A 17 2.25 3.71 -10.23
N PRO A 18 2.86 4.81 -9.76
CA PRO A 18 3.92 4.72 -8.77
C PRO A 18 3.45 3.92 -7.55
N GLN A 19 4.14 2.83 -7.24
CA GLN A 19 3.86 2.02 -6.05
C GLN A 19 4.48 2.68 -4.82
N GLY A 20 3.95 2.36 -3.64
CA GLY A 20 4.53 2.83 -2.39
C GLY A 20 5.98 2.35 -2.20
N SER A 21 6.78 3.17 -1.50
CA SER A 21 8.20 2.87 -1.25
C SER A 21 8.41 1.69 -0.29
N HIS A 22 7.39 1.34 0.48
CA HIS A 22 7.37 0.19 1.38
C HIS A 22 6.20 -0.72 1.06
N HIS A 23 6.38 -2.02 1.27
CA HIS A 23 5.33 -3.02 1.26
C HIS A 23 5.02 -3.41 2.71
N TRP A 24 3.74 -3.52 3.05
CA TRP A 24 3.31 -3.87 4.39
C TRP A 24 2.39 -5.08 4.37
N VAL A 25 2.43 -5.84 5.46
CA VAL A 25 1.48 -6.93 5.76
C VAL A 25 1.01 -6.74 7.20
N ILE A 26 -0.29 -6.81 7.44
CA ILE A 26 -0.87 -6.73 8.79
C ILE A 26 -1.92 -7.82 8.96
N THR A 27 -1.94 -8.42 10.14
CA THR A 27 -3.01 -9.35 10.54
C THR A 27 -3.72 -8.78 11.76
N LEU A 28 -5.02 -8.54 11.64
CA LEU A 28 -5.91 -8.16 12.74
C LEU A 28 -6.77 -9.34 13.14
N GLU A 29 -6.97 -9.51 14.44
CA GLU A 29 -7.79 -10.56 15.01
C GLU A 29 -8.75 -9.96 16.03
N LEU A 30 -10.03 -10.32 15.91
CA LEU A 30 -11.01 -10.24 16.97
C LEU A 30 -11.22 -11.67 17.52
N PRO A 31 -10.71 -11.96 18.73
CA PRO A 31 -10.68 -13.33 19.26
C PRO A 31 -12.03 -14.03 19.22
N GLY A 32 -12.04 -15.26 18.71
CA GLY A 32 -13.23 -16.09 18.61
C GLY A 32 -14.27 -15.62 17.58
N ARG A 33 -13.95 -14.62 16.76
CA ARG A 33 -14.88 -14.09 15.74
C ARG A 33 -14.27 -14.05 14.34
N VAL A 34 -13.21 -13.27 14.14
CA VAL A 34 -12.69 -12.99 12.78
C VAL A 34 -11.21 -12.66 12.83
N SER A 35 -10.48 -13.11 11.82
CA SER A 35 -9.08 -12.73 11.55
C SER A 35 -8.95 -12.33 10.09
N VAL A 36 -8.24 -11.23 9.82
CA VAL A 36 -7.98 -10.71 8.47
C VAL A 36 -6.50 -10.40 8.34
N THR A 37 -5.91 -10.91 7.26
CA THR A 37 -4.59 -10.50 6.79
C THR A 37 -4.76 -9.61 5.57
N ALA A 38 -4.22 -8.39 5.63
CA ALA A 38 -4.23 -7.42 4.55
C ALA A 38 -2.79 -7.05 4.17
N THR A 39 -2.61 -6.59 2.93
CA THR A 39 -1.31 -6.18 2.39
C THR A 39 -1.49 -5.09 1.34
N ASN A 40 -0.58 -4.13 1.32
CA ASN A 40 -0.50 -3.10 0.27
C ASN A 40 0.87 -2.43 0.28
N THR A 41 1.02 -1.35 -0.49
CA THR A 41 2.19 -0.48 -0.45
C THR A 41 1.86 0.84 0.24
N PHE A 42 2.85 1.45 0.89
CA PHE A 42 2.73 2.73 1.57
C PHE A 42 4.01 3.56 1.36
N THR A 43 3.86 4.87 1.19
CA THR A 43 5.00 5.81 1.17
C THR A 43 4.92 6.70 2.40
N PRO A 44 5.77 6.49 3.43
CA PRO A 44 5.80 7.34 4.61
C PRO A 44 6.13 8.79 4.28
N LEU A 45 5.48 9.72 4.97
CA LEU A 45 5.87 11.13 4.91
C LEU A 45 7.23 11.33 5.60
N PRO A 46 7.99 12.37 5.24
CA PRO A 46 9.24 12.70 5.92
C PRO A 46 9.04 12.82 7.44
N GLY A 47 9.91 12.15 8.21
CA GLY A 47 9.86 12.16 9.67
C GLY A 47 8.87 11.16 10.29
N TRP A 48 8.05 10.47 9.49
CA TRP A 48 7.21 9.39 10.02
C TRP A 48 8.05 8.24 10.55
N THR A 49 7.67 7.75 11.72
CA THR A 49 8.22 6.56 12.34
C THR A 49 7.47 5.31 11.85
N ARG A 50 8.02 4.13 12.14
CA ARG A 50 7.30 2.86 11.93
C ARG A 50 5.95 2.83 12.67
N HIS A 51 5.85 3.49 13.82
CA HIS A 51 4.62 3.58 14.59
C HIS A 51 3.55 4.42 13.88
N ASP A 52 3.92 5.54 13.27
CA ASP A 52 2.98 6.39 12.54
C ASP A 52 2.39 5.66 11.34
N VAL A 53 3.24 4.94 10.59
CA VAL A 53 2.82 4.09 9.47
C VAL A 53 1.90 2.97 9.96
N PHE A 54 2.26 2.31 11.07
CA PHE A 54 1.45 1.26 11.67
C PHE A 54 0.03 1.74 12.02
N GLN A 55 -0.09 2.90 12.67
CA GLN A 55 -1.40 3.44 13.05
C GLN A 55 -2.23 3.84 11.83
N ALA A 56 -1.58 4.45 10.82
CA ALA A 56 -2.24 4.81 9.57
C ALA A 56 -2.83 3.58 8.85
N ILE A 57 -2.03 2.51 8.70
CA ILE A 57 -2.46 1.24 8.09
C ILE A 57 -3.54 0.58 8.92
N LYS A 58 -3.39 0.49 10.24
CA LYS A 58 -4.41 -0.11 11.12
C LYS A 58 -5.75 0.60 10.95
N HIS A 59 -5.74 1.94 10.92
CA HIS A 59 -6.94 2.74 10.73
C HIS A 59 -7.56 2.55 9.34
N GLU A 60 -6.74 2.44 8.29
CA GLU A 60 -7.20 2.15 6.93
C GLU A 60 -7.88 0.78 6.85
N VAL A 61 -7.23 -0.28 7.34
CA VAL A 61 -7.81 -1.63 7.34
C VAL A 61 -9.09 -1.70 8.17
N ALA A 62 -9.18 -0.96 9.27
CA ALA A 62 -10.41 -0.89 10.07
C ALA A 62 -11.59 -0.22 9.34
N LYS A 63 -11.35 0.63 8.33
CA LYS A 63 -12.42 1.19 7.49
C LYS A 63 -13.03 0.13 6.58
N ASP A 64 -12.19 -0.73 6.02
CA ASP A 64 -12.62 -1.83 5.15
C ASP A 64 -13.27 -2.96 5.96
N TYR A 65 -12.85 -3.13 7.21
CA TYR A 65 -13.37 -4.14 8.13
C TYR A 65 -13.80 -3.52 9.47
N PRO A 66 -14.96 -2.84 9.55
CA PRO A 66 -15.41 -2.16 10.77
C PRO A 66 -15.53 -3.07 11.99
N ALA A 67 -15.83 -4.36 11.80
CA ALA A 67 -15.86 -5.36 12.87
C ALA A 67 -14.50 -5.58 13.55
N LEU A 68 -13.40 -5.18 12.90
CA LEU A 68 -12.02 -5.26 13.40
C LEU A 68 -11.50 -3.93 13.94
N ALA A 69 -12.34 -2.89 14.07
CA ALA A 69 -11.94 -1.61 14.68
C ALA A 69 -11.34 -1.80 16.09
N ASP A 70 -11.93 -2.71 16.87
CA ASP A 70 -11.48 -3.11 18.20
C ASP A 70 -10.57 -4.37 18.18
N GLY A 71 -10.14 -4.80 16.99
CA GLY A 71 -9.26 -5.96 16.81
C GLY A 71 -7.83 -5.72 17.32
N SER A 72 -7.22 -6.80 17.79
CA SER A 72 -5.79 -6.83 18.14
C SER A 72 -4.95 -7.08 16.89
N VAL A 73 -3.81 -6.41 16.77
CA VAL A 73 -2.84 -6.74 15.72
C VAL A 73 -1.97 -7.89 16.22
N VAL A 74 -1.99 -9.00 15.49
CA VAL A 74 -1.21 -10.20 15.83
C VAL A 74 0.05 -10.35 14.97
N PHE A 75 0.11 -9.65 13.84
CA PHE A 75 1.30 -9.57 12.99
C PHE A 75 1.37 -8.22 12.27
N PHE A 76 2.58 -7.65 12.17
CA PHE A 76 2.84 -6.46 11.36
C PHE A 76 4.26 -6.48 10.79
N SER A 77 4.35 -6.35 9.47
CA SER A 77 5.60 -6.15 8.73
C SER A 77 5.50 -4.92 7.84
N LEU A 78 6.62 -4.21 7.73
CA LEU A 78 6.79 -3.03 6.88
C LEU A 78 8.23 -3.03 6.41
N GLU A 79 8.43 -3.28 5.12
CA GLU A 79 9.75 -3.44 4.52
C GLU A 79 9.87 -2.57 3.25
N PRO A 80 11.07 -2.15 2.85
CA PRO A 80 11.27 -1.49 1.57
C PRO A 80 10.70 -2.32 0.40
N ASN A 81 9.98 -1.68 -0.52
CA ASN A 81 9.37 -2.33 -1.69
C ASN A 81 10.38 -2.50 -2.83
N ARG A 82 11.46 -3.26 -2.56
CA ARG A 82 12.54 -3.59 -3.50
C ARG A 82 13.02 -5.02 -3.25
N LEU A 83 13.45 -5.70 -4.32
CA LEU A 83 13.99 -7.07 -4.28
C LEU A 83 15.48 -7.08 -3.97
#